data_AF-A0AAW8F3L6-F1
#
_entry.id   AF-A0AAW8F3L6-F1
#
_cell.length_a   1.000
_cell.length_b   1.000
_cell.length_c   1.000
_cell.angle_alpha   90.00
_cell.angle_beta   90.00
_cell.angle_gamma   90.00
#
_symmetry.space_group_name_H-M   'P 1'
#
loop_
_entity.id
_entity.type
_entity.pdbx_description
1 polymer ?
#
loop_
_entity_poly.entity_id
_entity_poly.type
_entity_poly.pdbx_seq_one_letter_code
_entity_poly.pdbx_strand_id
1 'polypeptide(L)'
;MSELPPDAPRLRAILTHLDKQIADNDTVGIYLRLQRQAVQDALARNETPPPRRPGRLAKGAAPLRSMGIAHAQSRPRFVVQQKRTPRGPEPAIIHVDDCSMLEGTPHPISEHDARVSLTDPNLEPCAFCRPDTELGILD
;
A
#
# COMPACT_ATOMS: atom_id res chain seq x y z
N MET A 1 10.44 -42.76 6.56
CA MET A 1 11.55 -41.81 6.76
C MET A 1 12.65 -42.25 5.82
N SER A 2 13.01 -41.42 4.85
CA SER A 2 14.04 -41.79 3.86
C SER A 2 15.36 -42.02 4.59
N GLU A 3 15.92 -43.22 4.49
CA GLU A 3 17.22 -43.53 5.06
C GLU A 3 18.28 -42.65 4.39
N LEU A 4 19.04 -41.94 5.21
CA LEU A 4 20.14 -41.11 4.74
C LEU A 4 21.31 -42.01 4.31
N PRO A 5 22.05 -41.64 3.25
CA PRO A 5 23.22 -42.40 2.85
C PRO A 5 24.27 -42.42 3.98
N PRO A 6 24.98 -43.53 4.21
CA PRO A 6 25.92 -43.66 5.33
C PRO A 6 27.25 -42.92 5.08
N ASP A 7 27.52 -42.47 3.86
CA ASP A 7 28.80 -41.91 3.47
C ASP A 7 28.90 -40.39 3.74
N ALA A 8 29.91 -40.00 4.51
CA ALA A 8 30.10 -38.62 4.96
C ALA A 8 30.25 -37.58 3.81
N PRO A 9 30.95 -37.87 2.70
CA PRO A 9 31.06 -36.93 1.58
C PRO A 9 29.70 -36.60 0.96
N ARG A 10 28.84 -37.60 0.72
CA ARG A 10 27.51 -37.37 0.15
C ARG A 10 26.58 -36.66 1.12
N LEU A 11 26.66 -36.95 2.42
CA LEU A 11 25.90 -36.20 3.43
C LEU A 11 26.27 -34.71 3.44
N ARG A 12 27.55 -34.35 3.29
CA ARG A 12 27.97 -32.94 3.16
C ARG A 12 27.41 -32.27 1.91
N ALA A 13 27.44 -32.98 0.78
CA ALA A 13 26.85 -32.45 -0.46
C ALA A 13 25.34 -32.23 -0.34
N ILE A 14 24.63 -33.15 0.34
CA ILE A 14 23.20 -33.01 0.64
C ILE A 14 22.96 -31.79 1.53
N LEU A 15 23.75 -31.58 2.58
CA LEU A 15 23.62 -30.40 3.45
C LEU A 15 23.82 -29.11 2.67
N THR A 16 24.89 -29.00 1.87
CA THR A 16 25.13 -27.80 1.04
C THR A 16 23.97 -27.53 0.07
N HIS A 17 23.38 -28.58 -0.50
CA HIS A 17 22.20 -28.43 -1.35
C HIS A 17 20.97 -27.95 -0.57
N LEU A 18 20.74 -28.50 0.63
CA LEU A 18 19.63 -28.10 1.49
C LEU A 18 19.80 -26.66 2.00
N ASP A 19 21.01 -26.25 2.39
CA ASP A 19 21.29 -24.87 2.81
C ASP A 19 21.01 -23.88 1.68
N LYS A 20 21.41 -24.24 0.45
CA LYS A 20 21.06 -23.45 -0.74
C LYS A 20 19.54 -23.41 -0.95
N GLN A 21 18.85 -24.55 -0.85
CA GLN A 21 17.40 -24.60 -0.99
C GLN A 21 16.70 -23.74 0.08
N ILE A 22 17.17 -23.75 1.32
CA ILE A 22 16.64 -22.92 2.40
C ILE A 22 16.85 -21.44 2.05
N ALA A 23 18.07 -21.05 1.67
CA ALA A 23 18.37 -19.66 1.30
C ALA A 23 17.53 -19.18 0.10
N ASP A 24 17.36 -20.02 -0.92
CA ASP A 24 16.57 -19.70 -2.11
C ASP A 24 15.07 -19.51 -1.77
N ASN A 25 14.56 -20.25 -0.77
CA ASN A 25 13.14 -20.21 -0.36
C ASN A 25 12.85 -19.28 0.82
N ASP A 26 13.86 -18.75 1.51
CA ASP A 26 13.68 -17.86 2.66
C ASP A 26 12.84 -16.62 2.31
N THR A 27 13.01 -16.09 1.11
CA THR A 27 12.22 -14.95 0.60
C THR A 27 10.72 -15.27 0.56
N VAL A 28 10.35 -16.48 0.11
CA VAL A 28 8.95 -16.94 0.09
C VAL A 28 8.42 -17.05 1.52
N GLY A 29 9.23 -17.60 2.43
CA GLY A 29 8.89 -17.69 3.85
C GLY A 29 8.64 -16.33 4.49
N ILE A 30 9.47 -15.33 4.19
CA ILE A 30 9.30 -13.95 4.67
C ILE A 30 7.99 -13.37 4.14
N TYR A 31 7.75 -13.48 2.83
CA TYR A 31 6.55 -12.93 2.20
C TYR A 31 5.26 -13.52 2.79
N LEU A 32 5.21 -14.85 2.97
CA LEU A 32 4.05 -15.51 3.56
C LEU A 32 3.80 -15.08 5.02
N ARG A 33 4.86 -14.80 5.80
CA ARG A 33 4.70 -14.27 7.17
C ARG A 33 4.10 -12.87 7.16
N LEU A 34 4.57 -12.00 6.25
CA LEU A 34 4.02 -10.65 6.08
C LEU A 34 2.53 -10.71 5.67
N GLN A 35 2.20 -11.56 4.70
CA GLN A 35 0.81 -11.77 4.28
C GLN A 35 -0.05 -12.27 5.44
N ARG A 36 0.42 -13.26 6.20
CA ARG A 36 -0.29 -13.78 7.37
C ARG A 36 -0.55 -12.67 8.40
N GLN A 37 0.43 -11.82 8.66
CA GLN A 37 0.28 -10.72 9.61
C GLN A 37 -0.75 -9.70 9.12
N ALA A 38 -0.70 -9.31 7.85
CA ALA A 38 -1.70 -8.42 7.27
C ALA A 38 -3.14 -8.98 7.37
N VAL A 39 -3.30 -10.29 7.17
CA VAL A 39 -4.59 -10.99 7.35
C VAL A 39 -5.03 -10.95 8.81
N GLN A 40 -4.13 -11.22 9.76
CA GLN A 40 -4.43 -11.16 11.20
C GLN A 40 -4.86 -9.76 11.64
N ASP A 41 -4.17 -8.71 11.17
CA ASP A 41 -4.54 -7.33 11.46
C ASP A 41 -5.91 -6.96 10.88
N ALA A 42 -6.21 -7.43 9.66
CA ALA A 42 -7.51 -7.23 9.05
C ALA A 42 -8.63 -7.95 9.82
N LEU A 43 -8.38 -9.17 10.30
CA LEU A 43 -9.33 -9.90 11.15
C LEU A 43 -9.57 -9.15 12.45
N ALA A 44 -8.51 -8.74 13.16
CA ALA A 44 -8.65 -8.02 14.43
C ALA A 44 -9.46 -6.72 14.29
N ARG A 45 -9.27 -5.98 13.17
CA ARG A 45 -10.07 -4.77 12.87
C ARG A 45 -11.55 -5.06 12.65
N ASN A 46 -11.89 -6.20 12.04
CA ASN A 46 -13.28 -6.59 11.83
C ASN A 46 -13.93 -7.17 13.08
N GLU A 47 -13.17 -7.89 13.90
CA GLU A 47 -13.65 -8.49 15.14
C GLU A 47 -13.80 -7.46 16.27
N THR A 48 -13.03 -6.37 16.25
CA THR A 48 -13.16 -5.31 17.24
C THR A 48 -14.38 -4.43 16.90
N PRO A 49 -15.45 -4.42 17.72
CA PRO A 49 -16.58 -3.52 17.49
C PRO A 49 -16.11 -2.06 17.58
N PRO A 50 -16.69 -1.15 16.78
CA PRO A 50 -16.30 0.26 16.83
C PRO A 50 -16.51 0.81 18.23
N PRO A 51 -15.59 1.65 18.76
CA PRO A 51 -15.81 2.30 20.04
C PRO A 51 -17.11 3.10 19.96
N ARG A 52 -18.07 2.76 20.84
CA ARG A 52 -19.31 3.53 20.98
C ARG A 52 -18.92 4.96 21.31
N ARG A 53 -19.09 5.87 20.34
CA ARG A 53 -18.93 7.31 20.57
C ARG A 53 -19.82 7.71 21.74
N PRO A 54 -19.29 8.23 22.87
CA PRO A 54 -20.15 8.79 23.91
C PRO A 54 -20.95 9.94 23.29
N GLY A 55 -22.26 9.91 23.52
CA GLY A 55 -23.24 10.76 22.86
C GLY A 55 -22.87 12.25 22.92
N ARG A 56 -23.08 12.95 21.80
CA ARG A 56 -23.04 14.40 21.77
C ARG A 56 -24.10 14.95 22.72
N LEU A 57 -23.68 15.55 23.82
CA LEU A 57 -24.49 16.52 24.56
C LEU A 57 -24.49 17.82 23.75
N ALA A 58 -25.67 18.22 23.27
CA ALA A 58 -25.89 19.53 22.70
C ALA A 58 -26.15 20.55 23.83
N LYS A 59 -25.24 21.51 24.02
CA LYS A 59 -25.60 22.87 24.48
C LYS A 59 -24.42 23.83 24.30
N GLY A 60 -24.69 24.95 23.65
CA GLY A 60 -23.68 25.87 23.15
C GLY A 60 -22.88 26.62 24.21
N ALA A 61 -21.67 27.01 23.81
CA ALA A 61 -21.00 28.24 24.21
C ALA A 61 -19.89 28.54 23.19
N ALA A 62 -19.74 29.84 22.90
CA ALA A 62 -18.94 30.48 21.86
C ALA A 62 -17.40 30.37 22.07
N PRO A 63 -16.55 30.89 21.15
CA PRO A 63 -15.35 30.17 20.72
C PRO A 63 -13.98 30.78 21.14
N LEU A 64 -12.92 30.02 20.75
CA LEU A 64 -11.50 30.38 20.52
C LEU A 64 -10.57 30.57 21.73
N ARG A 65 -9.65 29.60 21.94
CA ARG A 65 -8.25 29.62 21.42
C ARG A 65 -7.47 28.45 22.01
N SER A 66 -7.03 27.53 21.17
CA SER A 66 -5.95 26.58 21.49
C SER A 66 -5.04 26.47 20.27
N MET A 67 -3.85 27.06 20.41
CA MET A 67 -2.73 26.84 19.51
C MET A 67 -2.10 25.46 19.74
N GLY A 68 -1.67 24.82 18.65
CA GLY A 68 -0.81 23.63 18.63
C GLY A 68 -1.62 22.33 18.75
N ILE A 69 -1.79 21.51 17.73
CA ILE A 69 -0.79 21.01 16.77
C ILE A 69 -1.33 21.26 15.37
N ALA A 70 -0.57 21.97 14.54
CA ALA A 70 -0.79 21.98 13.11
C ALA A 70 -0.50 20.57 12.60
N HIS A 71 -1.51 19.69 12.60
CA HIS A 71 -1.65 18.80 11.47
C HIS A 71 -1.83 19.74 10.28
N ALA A 72 -0.71 20.03 9.62
CA ALA A 72 -0.77 20.39 8.22
C ALA A 72 -1.67 19.33 7.60
N GLN A 73 -2.93 19.70 7.36
CA GLN A 73 -3.77 19.03 6.41
C GLN A 73 -3.01 19.25 5.10
N SER A 74 -2.02 18.39 4.84
CA SER A 74 -1.54 18.21 3.48
C SER A 74 -2.80 17.77 2.77
N ARG A 75 -3.40 18.72 2.06
CA ARG A 75 -4.44 18.44 1.09
C ARG A 75 -3.94 17.24 0.27
N PRO A 76 -4.80 16.27 -0.04
CA PRO A 76 -4.38 15.15 -0.87
C PRO A 76 -3.90 15.76 -2.20
N ARG A 77 -2.59 15.83 -2.42
CA ARG A 77 -1.98 16.41 -3.61
C ARG A 77 -2.16 15.53 -4.83
N PHE A 78 -2.66 14.32 -4.68
CA PHE A 78 -2.75 13.34 -5.76
C PHE A 78 -4.15 12.75 -5.83
N VAL A 79 -4.61 12.55 -7.04
CA VAL A 79 -5.93 12.00 -7.32
C VAL A 79 -5.82 10.96 -8.44
N VAL A 80 -6.64 9.91 -8.34
CA VAL A 80 -6.73 8.87 -9.36
C VAL A 80 -8.01 9.05 -10.16
N GLN A 81 -7.86 9.07 -11.47
CA GLN A 81 -8.95 9.02 -12.43
C GLN A 81 -9.11 7.58 -12.93
N GLN A 82 -10.19 6.92 -12.51
CA GLN A 82 -10.55 5.60 -13.02
C GLN A 82 -11.43 5.74 -14.28
N LYS A 83 -10.91 5.33 -15.43
CA LYS A 83 -11.72 5.18 -16.64
C LYS A 83 -12.48 3.85 -16.57
N ARG A 84 -13.75 3.91 -16.17
CA ARG A 84 -14.65 2.74 -16.25
C ARG A 84 -15.21 2.64 -17.67
N THR A 85 -14.68 1.75 -18.49
CA THR A 85 -15.30 1.35 -19.76
C THR A 85 -15.99 -0.01 -19.63
N PRO A 86 -17.09 -0.26 -20.37
CA PRO A 86 -17.83 -1.52 -20.30
C PRO A 86 -17.09 -2.74 -20.90
N ARG A 87 -15.86 -2.59 -21.39
CA ARG A 87 -15.09 -3.62 -22.11
C ARG A 87 -13.80 -4.10 -21.43
N GLY A 88 -13.45 -3.59 -20.25
CA GLY A 88 -12.30 -4.09 -19.48
C GLY A 88 -11.65 -3.02 -18.60
N PRO A 89 -10.67 -3.41 -17.75
CA PRO A 89 -9.93 -2.46 -16.93
C PRO A 89 -8.96 -1.66 -17.80
N GLU A 90 -9.32 -0.42 -18.14
CA GLU A 90 -8.34 0.54 -18.66
C GLU A 90 -7.45 1.04 -17.52
N PRO A 91 -6.17 1.35 -17.83
CA PRO A 91 -5.26 1.85 -16.82
C PRO A 91 -5.79 3.17 -16.24
N ALA A 92 -5.82 3.27 -14.92
CA ALA A 92 -6.26 4.50 -14.26
C ALA A 92 -5.12 5.52 -14.24
N ILE A 93 -5.47 6.79 -14.43
CA ILE A 93 -4.50 7.88 -14.59
C ILE A 93 -4.34 8.59 -13.26
N ILE A 94 -3.10 8.81 -12.83
CA ILE A 94 -2.80 9.55 -11.60
C ILE A 94 -2.51 11.00 -11.97
N HIS A 95 -3.10 11.93 -11.23
CA HIS A 95 -2.92 13.35 -11.39
C HIS A 95 -2.52 14.01 -10.07
N VAL A 96 -1.99 15.22 -10.16
CA VAL A 96 -1.92 16.17 -9.04
C VAL A 96 -3.31 16.78 -8.83
N ASP A 97 -3.65 17.16 -7.60
CA ASP A 97 -4.97 17.69 -7.19
C ASP A 97 -5.42 18.94 -7.95
N ASP A 98 -4.48 19.73 -8.45
CA ASP A 98 -4.70 20.95 -9.25
C ASP A 98 -4.64 20.71 -10.78
N CYS A 99 -4.73 19.46 -11.24
CA CYS A 99 -4.67 19.16 -12.68
C CYS A 99 -5.97 19.51 -13.40
N SER A 100 -5.92 20.47 -14.32
CA SER A 100 -7.06 20.90 -15.15
C SER A 100 -7.57 19.83 -16.13
N MET A 101 -6.83 18.72 -16.31
CA MET A 101 -7.17 17.61 -17.21
C MET A 101 -7.93 16.48 -16.50
N LEU A 102 -8.35 16.70 -15.26
CA LEU A 102 -9.15 15.74 -14.50
C LEU A 102 -10.55 15.62 -15.09
N GLU A 103 -10.89 14.44 -15.60
CA GLU A 103 -12.23 14.14 -16.11
C GLU A 103 -12.93 13.06 -15.27
N GLY A 104 -14.14 13.36 -14.80
CA GLY A 104 -14.96 12.40 -14.03
C GLY A 104 -14.83 12.57 -12.52
N THR A 105 -15.03 11.47 -11.77
CA THR A 105 -15.01 11.50 -10.29
C THR A 105 -13.59 11.30 -9.77
N PRO A 106 -12.93 12.33 -9.21
CA PRO A 106 -11.58 12.20 -8.70
C PRO A 106 -11.59 11.37 -7.41
N HIS A 107 -10.71 10.38 -7.30
CA HIS A 107 -10.48 9.66 -6.06
C HIS A 107 -9.20 10.18 -5.39
N PRO A 108 -9.28 10.91 -4.27
CA PRO A 108 -8.10 11.44 -3.60
C PRO A 108 -7.29 10.30 -2.98
N ILE A 109 -6.00 10.30 -3.24
CA ILE A 109 -5.05 9.32 -2.71
C ILE A 109 -3.91 10.02 -1.98
N SER A 110 -3.24 9.30 -1.08
CA SER A 110 -2.07 9.83 -0.40
C SER A 110 -0.85 9.85 -1.34
N GLU A 111 0.16 10.65 -1.00
CA GLU A 111 1.44 10.69 -1.73
C GLU A 111 2.13 9.32 -1.75
N HIS A 112 2.04 8.56 -0.65
CA HIS A 112 2.59 7.21 -0.57
C HIS A 112 1.85 6.25 -1.51
N ASP A 113 0.52 6.32 -1.53
CA ASP A 113 -0.30 5.51 -2.43
C ASP A 113 -0.04 5.87 -3.89
N ALA A 114 0.20 7.15 -4.19
CA ALA A 114 0.56 7.59 -5.54
C ALA A 114 1.90 7.00 -5.99
N ARG A 115 2.91 6.97 -5.10
CA ARG A 115 4.21 6.33 -5.39
C ARG A 115 4.08 4.83 -5.64
N VAL A 116 3.33 4.12 -4.80
CA VAL A 116 3.10 2.67 -4.97
C VAL A 116 2.32 2.42 -6.26
N SER A 117 1.29 3.23 -6.51
CA SER A 117 0.42 3.11 -7.68
C SER A 117 1.19 3.34 -8.99
N LEU A 118 2.15 4.27 -9.03
CA LEU A 118 3.01 4.48 -10.20
C LEU A 118 3.99 3.33 -10.48
N THR A 119 4.11 2.35 -9.58
CA THR A 119 4.88 1.12 -9.85
C THR A 119 4.05 0.02 -10.50
N ASP A 120 2.72 0.15 -10.51
CA ASP A 120 1.82 -0.82 -11.14
C ASP A 120 1.69 -0.56 -12.65
N PRO A 121 1.80 -1.59 -13.51
CA PRO A 121 1.68 -1.44 -14.97
C PRO A 121 0.27 -1.07 -15.45
N ASN A 122 -0.71 -1.09 -14.54
CA ASN A 122 -2.10 -0.75 -14.81
C ASN A 122 -2.42 0.70 -14.43
N LEU A 123 -1.42 1.51 -14.07
CA LEU A 123 -1.60 2.89 -13.64
C LEU A 123 -0.58 3.77 -14.34
N GLU A 124 -1.06 4.84 -14.97
CA GLU A 124 -0.21 5.74 -15.75
C GLU A 124 -0.16 7.13 -15.10
N PRO A 125 1.02 7.76 -15.01
CA PRO A 125 1.11 9.16 -14.63
C PRO A 125 0.49 10.04 -15.71
N CYS A 126 -0.26 11.06 -15.32
CA CYS A 126 -0.73 12.08 -16.24
C CYS A 126 0.46 12.82 -16.86
N ALA A 127 0.58 12.80 -18.18
CA ALA A 127 1.65 13.48 -18.91
C ALA A 127 1.69 15.02 -18.72
N PHE A 128 0.57 15.63 -18.29
CA PHE A 128 0.47 17.08 -18.11
C PHE A 128 0.94 17.57 -16.75
N CYS A 129 0.57 16.86 -15.68
CA CYS A 129 0.96 17.25 -14.32
C CYS A 129 2.16 16.46 -13.79
N ARG A 130 2.66 15.46 -14.54
CA ARG A 130 3.83 14.64 -14.23
C ARG A 130 3.99 14.36 -12.73
N PRO A 131 3.02 13.66 -12.12
CA PRO A 131 3.06 13.37 -10.69
C PRO A 131 4.29 12.51 -10.34
N ASP A 132 4.83 11.77 -11.31
CA ASP A 132 6.07 10.99 -11.22
C ASP A 132 7.32 11.84 -10.95
N THR A 133 7.39 13.06 -11.50
CA THR A 133 8.49 14.00 -11.25
C THR A 133 8.36 14.68 -9.89
N GLU A 134 7.16 15.06 -9.45
CA GLU A 134 6.94 15.61 -8.09
C GLU A 134 7.22 14.58 -6.99
N LEU A 135 7.00 13.29 -7.29
CA LEU A 135 7.24 12.19 -6.38
C LEU A 135 8.69 11.68 -6.40
N GLY A 136 9.55 12.24 -7.25
CA GLY A 136 10.98 11.89 -7.34
C GLY A 136 11.25 10.48 -7.84
N ILE A 137 10.37 9.93 -8.70
CA ILE A 137 10.49 8.55 -9.23
C ILE A 137 11.33 8.51 -10.51
N LEU A 138 11.39 9.62 -11.24
CA LEU A 138 12.26 9.84 -12.40
C LEU A 138 13.13 11.06 -12.12
N ASP A 139 14.43 10.84 -11.86
CA ASP A 139 15.47 11.88 -12.01
C ASP A 139 15.62 12.28 -13.49
#